data_AF-A0A5N0E083-F1
#
_entry.id   AF-A0A5N0E083-F1
#
_cell.length_a   1.000
_cell.length_b   1.000
_cell.length_c   1.000
_cell.angle_alpha   90.00
_cell.angle_beta   90.00
_cell.angle_gamma   90.00
#
_symmetry.space_group_name_H-M   'P 1'
#
loop_
_entity.id
_entity.type
_entity.pdbx_description
1 polymer ?
#
loop_
_entity_poly.entity_id
_entity_poly.type
_entity_poly.pdbx_seq_one_letter_code
_entity_poly.pdbx_strand_id
1 'polypeptide(L)'
;MNTDMHARYLAEVSWPEDVSYSEHIQRAIDFHFSSETGTDFWIEKSKSFDFRLSEVRTRADLLRFPDVSSEWRTVPIEALVPRAMRRNGIRPSVFESGGTTGAPKRIIDAVQWEKTSVWMAERLRKLGAPVDGGGMMLLGPTGPHVVGYSNAIMARQLGLELFCIDLDPRFVRSAIQGGHPEVAELYIEHVVRQAQWILESQDVRLVYLTPPIFAALAMHPEVAELFRDKVRFAVWGSTSMNPDTLELLREVFPDTQIVGGYGNTMMGSALELSEPAYELPTFQAYFPYTAWSVLDEHREQVGYGERGLIAIHVLTPEVFLPVSYERDEATRIRFTGEEGTDLVQNVQPLPVEGAAVIEGVY
;
A
#
# COMPACT_ATOMS: atom_id res chain seq x y z
N MET A 1 -10.08 -1.77 -18.73
CA MET A 1 -11.25 -1.87 -17.85
C MET A 1 -12.50 -1.54 -18.67
N ASN A 2 -13.67 -2.08 -18.33
CA ASN A 2 -14.92 -1.74 -19.03
C ASN A 2 -15.30 -0.29 -18.68
N THR A 3 -15.14 0.64 -19.63
CA THR A 3 -15.38 2.09 -19.46
C THR A 3 -16.75 2.41 -18.84
N ASP A 4 -17.73 1.52 -19.06
CA ASP A 4 -19.08 1.57 -18.49
C ASP A 4 -19.10 1.41 -16.95
N MET A 5 -18.28 0.51 -16.38
CA MET A 5 -18.22 0.32 -14.92
C MET A 5 -17.65 1.56 -14.21
N HIS A 6 -16.59 2.13 -14.76
CA HIS A 6 -15.98 3.35 -14.21
C HIS A 6 -16.95 4.52 -14.26
N ALA A 7 -17.66 4.70 -15.39
CA ALA A 7 -18.67 5.74 -15.54
C ALA A 7 -19.81 5.60 -14.51
N ARG A 8 -20.32 4.38 -14.30
CA ARG A 8 -21.36 4.10 -13.28
C ARG A 8 -20.88 4.37 -11.87
N TYR A 9 -19.65 3.95 -11.54
CA TYR A 9 -19.07 4.21 -10.22
C TYR A 9 -18.96 5.73 -9.96
N LEU A 10 -18.42 6.47 -10.92
CA LEU A 10 -18.30 7.92 -10.81
C LEU A 10 -19.66 8.61 -10.67
N ALA A 11 -20.67 8.19 -11.44
CA ALA A 11 -21.99 8.82 -11.43
C ALA A 11 -22.79 8.51 -10.15
N GLU A 12 -22.68 7.30 -9.60
CA GLU A 12 -23.64 6.79 -8.61
C GLU A 12 -23.04 6.55 -7.21
N VAL A 13 -21.71 6.47 -7.10
CA VAL A 13 -21.03 5.96 -5.88
C VAL A 13 -19.86 6.84 -5.44
N SER A 14 -19.31 7.71 -6.29
CA SER A 14 -18.16 8.54 -5.93
C SER A 14 -18.48 9.60 -4.88
N TRP A 15 -17.48 9.92 -4.05
CA TRP A 15 -17.55 10.97 -3.04
C TRP A 15 -16.68 12.17 -3.45
N PRO A 16 -17.05 13.40 -3.04
CA PRO A 16 -16.21 14.58 -3.25
C PRO A 16 -14.93 14.48 -2.42
N GLU A 17 -13.86 15.09 -2.92
CA GLU A 17 -12.53 15.10 -2.29
C GLU A 17 -12.26 16.43 -1.54
N ASP A 18 -12.99 17.49 -1.89
CA ASP A 18 -12.91 18.86 -1.35
C ASP A 18 -13.85 19.08 -0.15
N VAL A 19 -13.82 18.17 0.81
CA VAL A 19 -14.63 18.26 2.04
C VAL A 19 -13.77 18.13 3.28
N SER A 20 -14.24 18.67 4.40
CA SER A 20 -13.55 18.47 5.68
C SER A 20 -13.50 16.98 6.03
N TYR A 21 -12.44 16.54 6.73
CA TYR A 21 -12.34 15.12 7.11
C TYR A 21 -13.51 14.66 8.00
N SER A 22 -14.07 15.56 8.80
CA SER A 22 -15.28 15.29 9.61
C SER A 22 -16.49 14.99 8.73
N GLU A 23 -16.70 15.76 7.65
CA GLU A 23 -17.77 15.49 6.68
C GLU A 23 -17.51 14.21 5.90
N HIS A 24 -16.25 13.90 5.57
CA HIS A 24 -15.86 12.63 4.93
C HIS A 24 -16.17 11.42 5.83
N ILE A 25 -15.82 11.50 7.12
CA ILE A 25 -16.14 10.47 8.11
C ILE A 25 -17.66 10.27 8.22
N GLN A 26 -18.43 11.35 8.37
CA GLN A 26 -19.88 11.26 8.49
C GLN A 26 -20.50 10.67 7.22
N ARG A 27 -20.03 11.08 6.02
CA ARG A 27 -20.47 10.50 4.76
C ARG A 27 -20.19 9.00 4.68
N ALA A 28 -19.00 8.56 5.09
CA ALA A 28 -18.64 7.16 5.11
C ALA A 28 -19.55 6.36 6.06
N ILE A 29 -19.85 6.92 7.23
CA ILE A 29 -20.78 6.30 8.19
C ILE A 29 -22.19 6.21 7.61
N ASP A 30 -22.74 7.32 7.12
CA ASP A 30 -24.09 7.36 6.56
C ASP A 30 -24.23 6.38 5.38
N PHE A 31 -23.19 6.27 4.55
CA PHE A 31 -23.19 5.35 3.42
C PHE A 31 -23.11 3.89 3.85
N HIS A 32 -22.11 3.50 4.65
CA HIS A 32 -21.81 2.10 4.96
C HIS A 32 -22.77 1.45 5.96
N PHE A 33 -23.42 2.25 6.80
CA PHE A 33 -24.37 1.76 7.81
C PHE A 33 -25.84 1.92 7.41
N SER A 34 -26.13 2.60 6.29
CA SER A 34 -27.49 2.71 5.75
C SER A 34 -28.00 1.36 5.23
N SER A 35 -29.27 1.07 5.52
CA SER A 35 -29.95 -0.10 4.97
C SER A 35 -30.09 -0.08 3.44
N GLU A 36 -30.01 1.11 2.83
CA GLU A 36 -30.18 1.29 1.39
C GLU A 36 -28.86 1.10 0.63
N THR A 37 -27.79 1.74 1.09
CA THR A 37 -26.51 1.81 0.39
C THR A 37 -25.43 0.91 0.99
N GLY A 38 -25.56 0.58 2.28
CA GLY A 38 -24.46 0.12 3.11
C GLY A 38 -23.98 -1.30 2.86
N THR A 39 -23.00 -1.68 3.67
CA THR A 39 -22.30 -2.96 3.60
C THR A 39 -22.93 -3.92 4.60
N ASP A 40 -23.33 -5.11 4.14
CA ASP A 40 -24.03 -6.09 5.01
C ASP A 40 -23.22 -6.43 6.26
N PHE A 41 -21.89 -6.58 6.13
CA PHE A 41 -20.97 -6.75 7.25
C PHE A 41 -21.10 -5.63 8.29
N TRP A 42 -21.05 -4.36 7.87
CA TRP A 42 -21.08 -3.21 8.80
C TRP A 42 -22.46 -2.96 9.40
N ILE A 43 -23.53 -3.18 8.63
CA ILE A 43 -24.91 -3.10 9.13
C ILE A 43 -25.10 -4.10 10.27
N GLU A 44 -24.67 -5.35 10.11
CA GLU A 44 -24.76 -6.36 11.17
C GLU A 44 -23.80 -6.06 12.34
N LYS A 45 -22.55 -5.66 12.06
CA LYS A 45 -21.57 -5.31 13.08
C LYS A 45 -22.03 -4.15 13.97
N SER A 46 -22.78 -3.19 13.41
CA SER A 46 -23.24 -2.01 14.15
C SER A 46 -24.14 -2.34 15.35
N LYS A 47 -24.81 -3.49 15.33
CA LYS A 47 -25.68 -3.95 16.43
C LYS A 47 -24.90 -4.27 17.71
N SER A 48 -23.58 -4.48 17.62
CA SER A 48 -22.73 -4.76 18.78
C SER A 48 -21.99 -3.54 19.32
N PHE A 49 -22.14 -2.36 18.72
CA PHE A 49 -21.45 -1.16 19.20
C PHE A 49 -22.13 -0.61 20.45
N ASP A 50 -21.31 -0.14 21.39
CA ASP A 50 -21.73 0.56 22.62
C ASP A 50 -21.77 2.08 22.45
N PHE A 51 -21.57 2.56 21.21
CA PHE A 51 -21.63 3.97 20.85
C PHE A 51 -22.59 4.24 19.70
N ARG A 52 -23.01 5.51 19.59
CA ARG A 52 -23.84 5.97 18.47
C ARG A 52 -22.96 6.42 17.31
N LEU A 53 -23.23 5.92 16.12
CA LEU A 53 -22.53 6.29 14.88
C LEU A 53 -22.53 7.81 14.62
N SER A 54 -23.59 8.52 15.02
CA SER A 54 -23.70 9.99 14.90
C SER A 54 -22.67 10.77 15.73
N GLU A 55 -22.02 10.13 16.71
CA GLU A 55 -20.99 10.74 17.55
C GLU A 55 -19.60 10.71 16.90
N VAL A 56 -19.37 9.92 15.85
CA VAL A 56 -18.05 9.72 15.27
C VAL A 56 -17.75 10.79 14.22
N ARG A 57 -16.99 11.82 14.58
CA ARG A 57 -16.72 12.98 13.69
C ARG A 57 -15.26 13.26 13.46
N THR A 58 -14.39 12.69 14.28
CA THR A 58 -12.96 12.96 14.26
C THR A 58 -12.18 11.68 14.02
N ARG A 59 -10.91 11.83 13.65
CA ARG A 59 -9.99 10.69 13.53
C ARG A 59 -9.86 9.90 14.85
N ALA A 60 -9.88 10.60 15.99
CA ALA A 60 -9.87 9.96 17.30
C ALA A 60 -11.12 9.11 17.54
N ASP A 61 -12.29 9.55 17.08
CA ASP A 61 -13.53 8.78 17.23
C ASP A 61 -13.51 7.46 16.43
N LEU A 62 -12.77 7.40 15.32
CA LEU A 62 -12.63 6.17 14.53
C LEU A 62 -11.97 5.03 15.34
N LEU A 63 -11.18 5.36 16.36
CA LEU A 63 -10.54 4.39 17.24
C LEU A 63 -11.54 3.67 18.17
N ARG A 64 -12.79 4.13 18.24
CA ARG A 64 -13.88 3.44 18.97
C ARG A 64 -14.33 2.17 18.26
N PHE A 65 -14.09 2.06 16.94
CA PHE A 65 -14.42 0.84 16.20
C PHE A 65 -13.44 -0.29 16.53
N PRO A 66 -13.88 -1.55 16.47
CA PRO A 66 -12.97 -2.68 16.55
C PRO A 66 -12.11 -2.78 15.27
N ASP A 67 -10.86 -3.23 15.40
CA ASP A 67 -10.07 -3.68 14.25
C ASP A 67 -10.64 -5.02 13.74
N VAL A 68 -11.39 -4.92 12.64
CA VAL A 68 -12.06 -6.05 11.99
C VAL A 68 -11.22 -6.71 10.90
N SER A 69 -10.03 -6.19 10.62
CA SER A 69 -9.24 -6.62 9.45
C SER A 69 -8.93 -8.12 9.49
N SER A 70 -8.85 -8.72 10.68
CA SER A 70 -8.62 -10.15 10.86
C SER A 70 -9.82 -11.03 10.49
N GLU A 71 -11.05 -10.53 10.63
CA GLU A 71 -12.30 -11.25 10.35
C GLU A 71 -12.48 -11.48 8.85
N TRP A 72 -11.98 -10.56 8.01
CA TRP A 72 -12.07 -10.58 6.55
C TRP A 72 -11.30 -11.73 5.88
N ARG A 73 -10.63 -12.59 6.67
CA ARG A 73 -10.13 -13.89 6.21
C ARG A 73 -11.26 -14.87 5.88
N THR A 74 -12.39 -14.73 6.58
CA THR A 74 -13.49 -15.71 6.59
C THR A 74 -14.84 -15.12 6.19
N VAL A 75 -15.00 -13.78 6.26
CA VAL A 75 -16.22 -13.11 5.80
C VAL A 75 -16.40 -13.33 4.29
N PRO A 76 -17.59 -13.76 3.82
CA PRO A 76 -17.89 -13.85 2.40
C PRO A 76 -17.75 -12.49 1.71
N ILE A 77 -17.16 -12.46 0.51
CA ILE A 77 -16.93 -11.22 -0.24
C ILE A 77 -18.24 -10.46 -0.47
N GLU A 78 -19.34 -11.16 -0.71
CA GLU A 78 -20.65 -10.56 -0.95
C GLU A 78 -21.14 -9.70 0.22
N ALA A 79 -20.74 -10.06 1.45
CA ALA A 79 -21.08 -9.28 2.65
C ALA A 79 -20.20 -8.02 2.81
N LEU A 80 -19.05 -7.97 2.13
CA LEU A 80 -18.15 -6.83 2.09
C LEU A 80 -18.51 -5.84 0.96
N VAL A 81 -19.24 -6.27 -0.08
CA VAL A 81 -19.66 -5.38 -1.18
C VAL A 81 -20.87 -4.51 -0.77
N PRO A 82 -20.76 -3.16 -0.81
CA PRO A 82 -21.89 -2.26 -0.57
C PRO A 82 -23.11 -2.57 -1.43
N ARG A 83 -24.31 -2.45 -0.85
CA ARG A 83 -25.59 -2.67 -1.54
C ARG A 83 -25.74 -1.72 -2.73
N ALA A 84 -25.34 -0.46 -2.60
CA ALA A 84 -25.36 0.52 -3.69
C ALA A 84 -24.58 0.03 -4.92
N MET A 85 -23.36 -0.48 -4.72
CA MET A 85 -22.54 -1.01 -5.81
C MET A 85 -23.21 -2.21 -6.49
N ARG A 86 -23.75 -3.16 -5.71
CA ARG A 86 -24.45 -4.32 -6.27
C ARG A 86 -25.67 -3.92 -7.10
N ARG A 87 -26.47 -2.96 -6.62
CA ARG A 87 -27.67 -2.44 -7.31
C ARG A 87 -27.32 -1.79 -8.65
N ASN A 88 -26.20 -1.08 -8.70
CA ASN A 88 -25.70 -0.43 -9.93
C ASN A 88 -24.94 -1.38 -10.87
N GLY A 89 -24.92 -2.68 -10.57
CA GLY A 89 -24.26 -3.70 -11.39
C GLY A 89 -22.73 -3.65 -11.31
N ILE A 90 -22.17 -2.93 -10.35
CA ILE A 90 -20.72 -2.85 -10.13
C ILE A 90 -20.27 -4.17 -9.48
N ARG A 91 -19.20 -4.75 -10.02
CA ARG A 91 -18.59 -6.00 -9.54
C ARG A 91 -17.13 -5.71 -9.23
N PRO A 92 -16.76 -5.54 -7.95
CA PRO A 92 -15.39 -5.23 -7.61
C PRO A 92 -14.47 -6.43 -7.83
N SER A 93 -13.20 -6.13 -8.09
CA SER A 93 -12.09 -7.07 -8.00
C SER A 93 -11.83 -7.46 -6.55
N VAL A 94 -11.21 -8.62 -6.34
CA VAL A 94 -10.80 -9.09 -5.01
C VAL A 94 -9.28 -9.16 -4.96
N PHE A 95 -8.72 -8.57 -3.92
CA PHE A 95 -7.30 -8.62 -3.61
C PHE A 95 -7.06 -9.26 -2.25
N GLU A 96 -5.85 -9.77 -2.05
CA GLU A 96 -5.47 -10.50 -0.84
C GLU A 96 -4.29 -9.86 -0.14
N SER A 97 -4.39 -9.75 1.19
CA SER A 97 -3.30 -9.32 2.06
C SER A 97 -2.79 -10.48 2.92
N GLY A 98 -1.47 -10.66 2.97
CA GLY A 98 -0.83 -11.78 3.66
C GLY A 98 -1.05 -13.11 2.94
N GLY A 99 -1.51 -14.12 3.68
CA GLY A 99 -1.64 -15.50 3.17
C GLY A 99 -0.42 -16.38 3.46
N THR A 100 0.37 -15.95 4.43
CA THR A 100 1.78 -16.32 4.54
C THR A 100 2.11 -16.93 5.92
N THR A 101 1.14 -16.92 6.84
CA THR A 101 1.08 -17.65 8.13
C THR A 101 -0.30 -18.29 8.36
N GLY A 102 -1.17 -18.28 7.35
CA GLY A 102 -2.57 -18.67 7.44
C GLY A 102 -3.39 -18.04 6.31
N ALA A 103 -4.72 -18.15 6.38
CA ALA A 103 -5.61 -17.61 5.34
C ALA A 103 -5.38 -16.09 5.11
N PRO A 104 -5.33 -15.63 3.85
CA PRO A 104 -5.19 -14.21 3.55
C PRO A 104 -6.46 -13.44 3.93
N LYS A 105 -6.29 -12.17 4.28
CA LYS A 105 -7.40 -11.20 4.37
C LYS A 105 -7.83 -10.84 2.96
N ARG A 106 -9.13 -10.72 2.69
CA ARG A 106 -9.62 -10.27 1.38
C ARG A 106 -10.18 -8.87 1.45
N ILE A 107 -9.84 -8.06 0.46
CA ILE A 107 -10.36 -6.70 0.27
C ILE A 107 -10.91 -6.58 -1.15
N ILE A 108 -11.91 -5.73 -1.33
CA ILE A 108 -12.52 -5.46 -2.61
C ILE A 108 -12.04 -4.12 -3.15
N ASP A 109 -12.05 -3.99 -4.48
CA ASP A 109 -11.82 -2.71 -5.15
C ASP A 109 -12.56 -2.64 -6.49
N ALA A 110 -13.13 -1.48 -6.81
CA ALA A 110 -13.74 -1.20 -8.10
C ALA A 110 -12.99 -0.11 -8.86
N VAL A 111 -12.67 1.01 -8.20
CA VAL A 111 -12.05 2.21 -8.80
C VAL A 111 -11.06 2.87 -7.85
N GLN A 112 -11.13 2.63 -6.54
CA GLN A 112 -10.26 3.34 -5.60
C GLN A 112 -8.77 3.12 -5.85
N TRP A 113 -8.33 1.89 -6.14
CA TRP A 113 -6.93 1.61 -6.45
C TRP A 113 -6.51 2.22 -7.77
N GLU A 114 -7.42 2.40 -8.73
CA GLU A 114 -7.13 3.17 -9.93
C GLU A 114 -6.84 4.64 -9.57
N LYS A 115 -7.73 5.30 -8.82
CA LYS A 115 -7.52 6.68 -8.36
C LYS A 115 -6.20 6.85 -7.61
N THR A 116 -5.95 5.98 -6.63
CA THR A 116 -4.70 6.00 -5.85
C THR A 116 -3.48 5.81 -6.75
N SER A 117 -3.55 4.90 -7.73
CA SER A 117 -2.44 4.64 -8.66
C SER A 117 -2.19 5.80 -9.62
N VAL A 118 -3.24 6.48 -10.09
CA VAL A 118 -3.10 7.72 -10.89
C VAL A 118 -2.45 8.82 -10.07
N TRP A 119 -2.90 9.00 -8.83
CA TRP A 119 -2.30 9.96 -7.88
C TRP A 119 -0.82 9.65 -7.60
N MET A 120 -0.47 8.37 -7.41
CA MET A 120 0.93 7.93 -7.24
C MET A 120 1.78 8.18 -8.49
N ALA A 121 1.25 7.88 -9.68
CA ALA A 121 1.97 8.13 -10.93
C ALA A 121 2.29 9.62 -11.12
N GLU A 122 1.35 10.50 -10.79
CA GLU A 122 1.58 11.95 -10.83
C GLU A 122 2.66 12.39 -9.82
N ARG A 123 2.72 11.76 -8.65
CA ARG A 123 3.82 11.99 -7.70
C ARG A 123 5.15 11.51 -8.23
N LEU A 124 5.22 10.30 -8.79
CA LEU A 124 6.44 9.80 -9.43
C LEU A 124 6.93 10.76 -10.52
N ARG A 125 6.02 11.25 -11.36
CA ARG A 125 6.34 12.27 -12.38
C ARG A 125 6.95 13.53 -11.76
N LYS A 126 6.37 14.06 -10.69
CA LYS A 126 6.91 15.23 -9.96
C LYS A 126 8.27 14.97 -9.33
N LEU A 127 8.53 13.73 -8.94
CA LEU A 127 9.83 13.28 -8.43
C LEU A 127 10.87 13.07 -9.53
N GLY A 128 10.51 13.23 -10.81
CA GLY A 128 11.43 13.04 -11.94
C GLY A 128 11.50 11.61 -12.47
N ALA A 129 10.50 10.77 -12.17
CA ALA A 129 10.42 9.45 -12.77
C ALA A 129 10.37 9.55 -14.31
N PRO A 130 11.01 8.60 -15.04
CA PRO A 130 10.92 8.51 -16.48
C PRO A 130 9.46 8.45 -16.95
N VAL A 131 9.17 9.18 -18.03
CA VAL A 131 7.85 9.21 -18.69
C VAL A 131 8.01 9.07 -20.19
N ASP A 132 6.95 8.59 -20.85
CA ASP A 132 6.78 8.53 -22.30
C ASP A 132 7.95 7.84 -23.04
N GLY A 133 8.03 6.53 -22.85
CA GLY A 133 8.96 5.64 -23.56
C GLY A 133 9.92 4.88 -22.65
N GLY A 134 10.15 3.61 -23.00
CA GLY A 134 10.92 2.67 -22.20
C GLY A 134 10.04 1.92 -21.19
N GLY A 135 10.68 1.02 -20.46
CA GLY A 135 10.03 0.04 -19.60
C GLY A 135 9.97 0.44 -18.14
N MET A 136 8.89 0.02 -17.51
CA MET A 136 8.77 -0.15 -16.06
C MET A 136 8.87 -1.65 -15.74
N MET A 137 9.70 -2.05 -14.79
CA MET A 137 9.77 -3.44 -14.33
C MET A 137 9.23 -3.59 -12.91
N LEU A 138 8.27 -4.49 -12.72
CA LEU A 138 7.79 -4.90 -11.40
C LEU A 138 8.47 -6.21 -10.99
N LEU A 139 9.34 -6.13 -9.99
CA LEU A 139 9.93 -7.27 -9.30
C LEU A 139 9.15 -7.56 -8.02
N GLY A 140 7.90 -7.97 -8.21
CA GLY A 140 6.94 -8.21 -7.14
C GLY A 140 5.80 -9.11 -7.62
N PRO A 141 4.93 -9.54 -6.71
CA PRO A 141 3.84 -10.42 -7.06
C PRO A 141 2.77 -9.70 -7.89
N THR A 142 2.07 -10.45 -8.74
CA THR A 142 0.86 -10.00 -9.44
C THR A 142 -0.36 -10.73 -8.87
N GLY A 143 -1.03 -11.58 -9.63
CA GLY A 143 -2.11 -12.46 -9.15
C GLY A 143 -3.11 -11.75 -8.22
N PRO A 144 -3.29 -12.22 -6.97
CA PRO A 144 -4.22 -11.61 -6.02
C PRO A 144 -3.66 -10.37 -5.29
N HIS A 145 -2.46 -9.91 -5.62
CA HIS A 145 -1.79 -8.82 -4.92
C HIS A 145 -2.03 -7.49 -5.63
N VAL A 146 -2.52 -6.50 -4.88
CA VAL A 146 -2.85 -5.17 -5.42
C VAL A 146 -1.67 -4.48 -6.10
N VAL A 147 -0.44 -4.77 -5.66
CA VAL A 147 0.78 -4.15 -6.22
C VAL A 147 0.91 -4.39 -7.73
N GLY A 148 0.57 -5.59 -8.22
CA GLY A 148 0.57 -5.86 -9.67
C GLY A 148 -0.44 -5.01 -10.43
N TYR A 149 -1.66 -4.90 -9.89
CA TYR A 149 -2.73 -4.08 -10.47
C TYR A 149 -2.36 -2.59 -10.48
N SER A 150 -1.89 -2.07 -9.35
CA SER A 150 -1.51 -0.66 -9.21
C SER A 150 -0.33 -0.29 -10.13
N ASN A 151 0.70 -1.14 -10.22
CA ASN A 151 1.84 -0.88 -11.10
C ASN A 151 1.45 -0.92 -12.58
N ALA A 152 0.49 -1.75 -12.99
CA ALA A 152 -0.05 -1.72 -14.35
C ALA A 152 -0.76 -0.41 -14.70
N ILE A 153 -1.44 0.20 -13.72
CA ILE A 153 -2.06 1.51 -13.89
C ILE A 153 -0.99 2.60 -13.92
N MET A 154 -0.03 2.58 -12.98
CA MET A 154 1.06 3.55 -12.94
C MET A 154 1.89 3.55 -14.22
N ALA A 155 2.30 2.37 -14.72
CA ALA A 155 3.04 2.25 -15.97
C ALA A 155 2.28 2.90 -17.15
N ARG A 156 0.96 2.65 -17.25
CA ARG A 156 0.12 3.28 -18.28
C ARG A 156 0.04 4.80 -18.12
N GLN A 157 -0.09 5.30 -16.90
CA GLN A 157 -0.16 6.73 -16.62
C GLN A 157 1.17 7.45 -16.86
N LEU A 158 2.30 6.73 -16.75
CA LEU A 158 3.64 7.24 -17.03
C LEU A 158 4.05 7.05 -18.50
N GLY A 159 3.26 6.34 -19.32
CA GLY A 159 3.62 6.04 -20.71
C GLY A 159 4.77 5.04 -20.84
N LEU A 160 4.84 4.06 -19.94
CA LEU A 160 5.89 3.03 -19.89
C LEU A 160 5.32 1.63 -20.18
N GLU A 161 6.08 0.78 -20.86
CA GLU A 161 5.76 -0.64 -21.00
C GLU A 161 6.01 -1.38 -19.68
N LEU A 162 4.99 -2.06 -19.13
CA LEU A 162 5.16 -2.84 -17.91
C LEU A 162 5.72 -4.25 -18.21
N PHE A 163 6.86 -4.56 -17.61
CA PHE A 163 7.44 -5.90 -17.53
C PHE A 163 7.22 -6.47 -16.13
N CYS A 164 6.76 -7.72 -16.05
CA CYS A 164 6.58 -8.45 -14.80
C CYS A 164 7.38 -9.75 -14.82
N ILE A 165 7.63 -10.26 -13.63
CA ILE A 165 8.21 -11.58 -13.40
C ILE A 165 7.20 -12.49 -12.68
N ASP A 166 7.50 -13.78 -12.62
CA ASP A 166 6.80 -14.70 -11.73
C ASP A 166 7.48 -14.70 -10.35
N LEU A 167 6.74 -14.24 -9.34
CA LEU A 167 7.18 -14.18 -7.94
C LEU A 167 6.01 -14.54 -7.02
N ASP A 168 6.18 -15.63 -6.28
CA ASP A 168 5.27 -16.09 -5.22
C ASP A 168 5.89 -15.84 -3.83
N PRO A 169 5.53 -14.76 -3.13
CA PRO A 169 6.07 -14.46 -1.81
C PRO A 169 5.55 -15.43 -0.74
N ARG A 170 4.41 -16.10 -0.99
CA ARG A 170 3.84 -17.08 -0.06
C ARG A 170 4.66 -18.36 -0.06
N PHE A 171 5.13 -18.79 -1.24
CA PHE A 171 6.05 -19.91 -1.36
C PHE A 171 7.38 -19.63 -0.65
N VAL A 172 8.02 -18.49 -0.92
CA VAL A 172 9.30 -18.11 -0.31
C VAL A 172 9.22 -18.15 1.22
N ARG A 173 8.17 -17.52 1.78
CA ARG A 173 8.01 -17.52 3.24
C ARG A 173 7.62 -18.89 3.81
N SER A 174 6.82 -19.69 3.08
CA SER A 174 6.53 -21.06 3.49
C SER A 174 7.79 -21.92 3.56
N ALA A 175 8.73 -21.75 2.63
CA ALA A 175 10.01 -22.45 2.64
C ALA A 175 10.85 -22.06 3.87
N ILE A 176 10.98 -20.76 4.15
CA ILE A 176 11.73 -20.26 5.32
C ILE A 176 11.11 -20.78 6.63
N GLN A 177 9.79 -20.68 6.78
CA GLN A 177 9.09 -21.18 7.97
C GLN A 177 9.16 -22.70 8.13
N GLY A 178 9.24 -23.42 7.01
CA GLY A 178 9.46 -24.86 6.98
C GLY A 178 10.88 -25.29 7.33
N GLY A 179 11.81 -24.35 7.56
CA GLY A 179 13.22 -24.67 7.82
C GLY A 179 14.01 -25.02 6.56
N HIS A 180 13.59 -24.51 5.40
CA HIS A 180 14.23 -24.71 4.09
C HIS A 180 14.74 -23.38 3.48
N PRO A 181 15.64 -22.65 4.17
CA PRO A 181 16.17 -21.37 3.66
C PRO A 181 16.90 -21.54 2.31
N GLU A 182 17.52 -22.70 2.06
CA GLU A 182 18.18 -23.00 0.78
C GLU A 182 17.21 -22.99 -0.40
N VAL A 183 15.96 -23.38 -0.19
CA VAL A 183 14.92 -23.34 -1.22
C VAL A 183 14.50 -21.90 -1.50
N ALA A 184 14.43 -21.07 -0.47
CA ALA A 184 14.16 -19.64 -0.62
C ALA A 184 15.31 -18.95 -1.38
N GLU A 185 16.57 -19.23 -1.05
CA GLU A 185 17.74 -18.71 -1.77
C GLU A 185 17.71 -19.09 -3.26
N LEU A 186 17.47 -20.37 -3.58
CA LEU A 186 17.32 -20.82 -4.98
C LEU A 186 16.18 -20.12 -5.71
N TYR A 187 15.09 -19.80 -5.01
CA TYR A 187 13.97 -19.07 -5.57
C TYR A 187 14.32 -17.60 -5.86
N ILE A 188 15.08 -16.95 -4.98
CA ILE A 188 15.56 -15.58 -5.17
C ILE A 188 16.54 -15.52 -6.36
N GLU A 189 17.44 -16.49 -6.49
CA GLU A 189 18.31 -16.63 -7.68
C GLU A 189 17.49 -16.75 -8.98
N HIS A 190 16.41 -17.51 -8.95
CA HIS A 190 15.49 -17.61 -10.08
C HIS A 190 14.82 -16.27 -10.40
N VAL A 191 14.39 -15.52 -9.38
CA VAL A 191 13.82 -14.16 -9.54
C VAL A 191 14.84 -13.19 -10.14
N VAL A 192 16.07 -13.18 -9.64
CA VAL A 192 17.15 -12.33 -10.19
C VAL A 192 17.42 -12.67 -11.65
N ARG A 193 17.43 -13.95 -12.01
CA ARG A 193 17.62 -14.38 -13.41
C ARG A 193 16.50 -13.90 -14.33
N GLN A 194 15.24 -13.91 -13.87
CA GLN A 194 14.13 -13.33 -14.65
C GLN A 194 14.33 -11.83 -14.88
N ALA A 195 14.76 -11.09 -13.84
CA ALA A 195 15.08 -9.67 -13.96
C ALA A 195 16.22 -9.43 -14.96
N GLN A 196 17.26 -10.25 -14.93
CA GLN A 196 18.39 -10.20 -15.87
C GLN A 196 17.92 -10.32 -17.32
N TRP A 197 17.09 -11.31 -17.67
CA TRP A 197 16.62 -11.48 -19.06
C TRP A 197 15.86 -10.27 -19.60
N ILE A 198 15.07 -9.61 -18.74
CA ILE A 198 14.37 -8.37 -19.09
C ILE A 198 15.41 -7.25 -19.28
N LEU A 199 16.31 -7.07 -18.31
CA LEU A 199 17.33 -6.03 -18.34
C LEU A 199 18.33 -6.19 -19.50
N GLU A 200 18.61 -7.41 -19.97
CA GLU A 200 19.48 -7.63 -21.13
C GLU A 200 18.82 -7.17 -22.43
N SER A 201 17.52 -7.44 -22.60
CA SER A 201 16.84 -7.30 -23.88
C SER A 201 16.00 -6.03 -24.03
N GLN A 202 15.61 -5.39 -22.92
CA GLN A 202 14.69 -4.26 -22.91
C GLN A 202 15.37 -2.98 -22.39
N ASP A 203 14.79 -1.82 -22.71
CA ASP A 203 15.16 -0.52 -22.14
C ASP A 203 14.29 -0.26 -20.90
N VAL A 204 14.70 -0.75 -19.73
CA VAL A 204 13.98 -0.54 -18.46
C VAL A 204 14.56 0.64 -17.71
N ARG A 205 13.73 1.65 -17.43
CA ARG A 205 14.16 2.91 -16.81
C ARG A 205 13.64 3.10 -15.39
N LEU A 206 12.51 2.48 -15.06
CA LEU A 206 11.90 2.51 -13.73
C LEU A 206 11.68 1.09 -13.22
N VAL A 207 12.10 0.81 -11.97
CA VAL A 207 11.88 -0.50 -11.34
C VAL A 207 11.12 -0.33 -10.03
N TYR A 208 10.06 -1.11 -9.84
CA TYR A 208 9.38 -1.28 -8.56
C TYR A 208 9.75 -2.63 -7.96
N LEU A 209 10.22 -2.66 -6.72
CA LEU A 209 10.75 -3.88 -6.10
C LEU A 209 10.67 -3.85 -4.56
N THR A 210 11.07 -4.94 -3.91
CA THR A 210 11.17 -5.01 -2.44
C THR A 210 12.63 -4.94 -1.99
N PRO A 211 12.94 -4.38 -0.80
CA PRO A 211 14.30 -4.33 -0.26
C PRO A 211 15.13 -5.62 -0.37
N PRO A 212 14.61 -6.82 -0.06
CA PRO A 212 15.37 -8.08 -0.20
C PRO A 212 15.76 -8.39 -1.65
N ILE A 213 14.86 -8.12 -2.61
CA ILE A 213 15.17 -8.29 -4.03
C ILE A 213 16.19 -7.25 -4.49
N PHE A 214 16.14 -6.02 -3.97
CA PHE A 214 17.15 -5.01 -4.29
C PHE A 214 18.54 -5.47 -3.87
N ALA A 215 18.66 -5.92 -2.63
CA ALA A 215 19.92 -6.42 -2.08
C ALA A 215 20.41 -7.62 -2.90
N ALA A 216 19.53 -8.56 -3.24
CA ALA A 216 19.90 -9.69 -4.09
C ALA A 216 20.48 -9.23 -5.43
N LEU A 217 19.77 -8.35 -6.18
CA LEU A 217 20.26 -7.81 -7.46
C LEU A 217 21.64 -7.14 -7.34
N ALA A 218 21.85 -6.35 -6.28
CA ALA A 218 23.11 -5.66 -6.03
C ALA A 218 24.29 -6.63 -5.81
N MET A 219 24.01 -7.83 -5.30
CA MET A 219 25.01 -8.88 -5.07
C MET A 219 25.40 -9.66 -6.34
N HIS A 220 24.67 -9.49 -7.46
CA HIS A 220 25.00 -10.09 -8.75
C HIS A 220 25.66 -9.06 -9.68
N PRO A 221 26.99 -9.12 -9.91
CA PRO A 221 27.72 -8.06 -10.60
C PRO A 221 27.19 -7.75 -12.01
N GLU A 222 26.83 -8.78 -12.77
CA GLU A 222 26.29 -8.64 -14.13
C GLU A 222 24.93 -7.93 -14.15
N VAL A 223 24.05 -8.27 -13.20
CA VAL A 223 22.73 -7.65 -13.09
C VAL A 223 22.83 -6.23 -12.54
N ALA A 224 23.71 -6.00 -11.56
CA ALA A 224 23.99 -4.68 -11.02
C ALA A 224 24.58 -3.75 -12.09
N GLU A 225 25.41 -4.25 -13.01
CA GLU A 225 25.92 -3.48 -14.14
C GLU A 225 24.82 -3.10 -15.12
N LEU A 226 23.96 -4.04 -15.53
CA LEU A 226 22.80 -3.76 -16.37
C LEU A 226 21.84 -2.75 -15.71
N PHE A 227 21.63 -2.88 -14.41
CA PHE A 227 20.79 -1.98 -13.64
C PHE A 227 21.37 -0.56 -13.63
N ARG A 228 22.67 -0.40 -13.35
CA ARG A 228 23.36 0.91 -13.43
C ARG A 228 23.25 1.53 -14.82
N ASP A 229 23.43 0.74 -15.87
CA ASP A 229 23.40 1.23 -17.25
C ASP A 229 22.01 1.78 -17.63
N LYS A 230 20.94 1.10 -17.24
CA LYS A 230 19.59 1.36 -17.77
C LYS A 230 18.64 2.06 -16.80
N VAL A 231 18.65 1.68 -15.52
CA VAL A 231 17.66 2.14 -14.56
C VAL A 231 18.03 3.54 -14.07
N ARG A 232 17.04 4.43 -14.05
CA ARG A 232 17.17 5.82 -13.56
C ARG A 232 16.35 6.06 -12.32
N PHE A 233 15.34 5.22 -12.08
CA PHE A 233 14.43 5.37 -10.95
C PHE A 233 14.10 4.01 -10.35
N ALA A 234 14.19 3.89 -9.03
CA ALA A 234 13.82 2.70 -8.29
C ALA A 234 12.88 3.07 -7.15
N VAL A 235 11.74 2.37 -7.07
CA VAL A 235 10.79 2.49 -5.98
C VAL A 235 10.85 1.20 -5.16
N TRP A 236 11.23 1.29 -3.89
CA TRP A 236 11.05 0.16 -2.98
C TRP A 236 9.71 0.28 -2.27
N GLY A 237 9.06 -0.84 -2.00
CA GLY A 237 7.86 -0.86 -1.17
C GLY A 237 7.56 -2.24 -0.60
N SER A 238 6.38 -2.38 -0.01
CA SER A 238 5.86 -3.60 0.65
C SER A 238 6.58 -4.00 1.95
N THR A 239 7.88 -3.71 2.10
CA THR A 239 8.61 -3.91 3.36
C THR A 239 9.43 -2.66 3.71
N SER A 240 9.76 -2.51 4.99
CA SER A 240 10.69 -1.49 5.46
C SER A 240 12.09 -1.74 4.88
N MET A 241 12.82 -0.64 4.65
CA MET A 241 14.22 -0.64 4.24
C MET A 241 15.07 -0.24 5.45
N ASN A 242 16.10 -1.02 5.76
CA ASN A 242 17.08 -0.63 6.76
C ASN A 242 17.89 0.59 6.25
N PRO A 243 18.09 1.65 7.07
CA PRO A 243 18.82 2.86 6.64
C PRO A 243 20.24 2.60 6.10
N ASP A 244 21.00 1.71 6.72
CA ASP A 244 22.36 1.37 6.29
C ASP A 244 22.34 0.64 4.94
N THR A 245 21.35 -0.24 4.74
CA THR A 245 21.15 -0.91 3.45
C THR A 245 20.76 0.09 2.36
N LEU A 246 19.93 1.08 2.69
CA LEU A 246 19.58 2.15 1.76
C LEU A 246 20.79 2.99 1.36
N GLU A 247 21.62 3.39 2.32
CA GLU A 247 22.85 4.14 2.05
C GLU A 247 23.77 3.36 1.11
N LEU A 248 24.00 2.07 1.40
CA LEU A 248 24.79 1.20 0.53
C LEU A 248 24.19 1.07 -0.88
N LEU A 249 22.87 0.90 -1.00
CA LEU A 249 22.22 0.80 -2.32
C LEU A 249 22.37 2.10 -3.12
N ARG A 250 22.32 3.28 -2.47
CA ARG A 250 22.59 4.57 -3.12
C ARG A 250 24.05 4.69 -3.58
N GLU A 251 25.00 4.13 -2.84
CA GLU A 251 26.40 4.07 -3.29
C GLU A 251 26.60 3.11 -4.47
N VAL A 252 25.92 1.97 -4.47
CA VAL A 252 26.00 0.96 -5.55
C VAL A 252 25.34 1.46 -6.85
N PHE A 253 24.28 2.28 -6.74
CA PHE A 253 23.49 2.82 -7.85
C PHE A 253 23.42 4.36 -7.81
N PRO A 254 24.55 5.07 -7.97
CA PRO A 254 24.62 6.52 -7.77
C PRO A 254 23.79 7.33 -8.77
N ASP A 255 23.56 6.77 -9.97
CA ASP A 255 22.77 7.39 -11.04
C ASP A 255 21.29 6.98 -11.02
N THR A 256 20.87 6.17 -10.03
CA THR A 256 19.48 5.80 -9.82
C THR A 256 18.89 6.60 -8.67
N GLN A 257 17.81 7.34 -8.94
CA GLN A 257 17.03 7.94 -7.89
C GLN A 257 16.22 6.85 -7.18
N ILE A 258 16.52 6.62 -5.90
CA ILE A 258 15.85 5.61 -5.09
C ILE A 258 14.86 6.26 -4.13
N VAL A 259 13.57 5.90 -4.25
CA VAL A 259 12.45 6.47 -3.50
C VAL A 259 11.72 5.39 -2.70
N GLY A 260 11.41 5.69 -1.44
CA GLY A 260 10.62 4.81 -0.60
C GLY A 260 9.13 4.85 -0.88
N GLY A 261 8.48 3.70 -0.72
CA GLY A 261 7.04 3.54 -0.64
C GLY A 261 6.65 2.87 0.68
N TYR A 262 5.68 3.44 1.38
CA TYR A 262 5.07 2.83 2.56
C TYR A 262 3.61 2.51 2.29
N GLY A 263 3.23 1.25 2.45
CA GLY A 263 1.99 0.75 1.88
C GLY A 263 1.66 -0.66 2.35
N ASN A 264 0.37 -0.98 2.34
CA ASN A 264 -0.11 -2.34 2.48
C ASN A 264 -1.37 -2.52 1.63
N THR A 265 -1.81 -3.76 1.43
CA THR A 265 -2.98 -4.06 0.59
C THR A 265 -4.27 -3.37 1.05
N MET A 266 -4.39 -3.03 2.33
CA MET A 266 -5.60 -2.43 2.90
C MET A 266 -5.70 -0.94 2.59
N MET A 267 -4.58 -0.22 2.57
CA MET A 267 -4.55 1.24 2.41
C MET A 267 -4.01 1.74 1.06
N GLY A 268 -3.40 0.85 0.28
CA GLY A 268 -2.62 1.22 -0.90
C GLY A 268 -1.18 1.57 -0.51
N SER A 269 -0.55 2.46 -1.28
CA SER A 269 0.84 2.89 -1.03
C SER A 269 0.95 4.41 -1.05
N ALA A 270 1.78 4.92 -0.15
CA ALA A 270 2.23 6.30 -0.07
C ALA A 270 3.68 6.38 -0.52
N LEU A 271 4.00 7.34 -1.37
CA LEU A 271 5.38 7.62 -1.76
C LEU A 271 6.03 8.59 -0.79
N GLU A 272 7.33 8.42 -0.60
CA GLU A 272 8.18 9.34 0.11
C GLU A 272 8.08 10.76 -0.49
N LEU A 273 7.97 11.74 0.38
CA LEU A 273 8.05 13.15 0.04
C LEU A 273 9.52 13.53 -0.17
N SER A 274 9.84 14.04 -1.36
CA SER A 274 11.18 14.55 -1.68
C SER A 274 11.27 16.05 -1.44
N GLU A 275 10.97 16.50 -0.21
CA GLU A 275 11.13 17.89 0.18
C GLU A 275 12.41 18.08 1.01
N PRO A 276 13.23 19.12 0.76
CA PRO A 276 14.44 19.39 1.54
C PRO A 276 14.21 19.58 3.04
N ALA A 277 12.97 19.84 3.45
CA ALA A 277 12.59 20.01 4.85
C ALA A 277 12.55 18.68 5.65
N TYR A 278 12.58 17.53 4.98
CA TYR A 278 12.54 16.22 5.62
C TYR A 278 13.91 15.52 5.52
N GLU A 279 14.58 15.35 6.66
CA GLU A 279 15.87 14.65 6.74
C GLU A 279 15.72 13.11 6.69
N LEU A 280 14.51 12.60 6.97
CA LEU A 280 14.19 11.17 7.01
C LEU A 280 12.99 10.86 6.10
N PRO A 281 12.86 9.62 5.59
CA PRO A 281 11.75 9.23 4.73
C PRO A 281 10.40 9.56 5.37
N THR A 282 9.60 10.36 4.67
CA THR A 282 8.34 10.93 5.17
C THR A 282 7.24 10.68 4.17
N PHE A 283 6.09 10.17 4.61
CA PHE A 283 5.02 9.66 3.76
C PHE A 283 3.70 10.38 4.00
N GLN A 284 2.94 10.56 2.91
CA GLN A 284 1.60 11.13 2.93
C GLN A 284 0.60 10.13 2.34
N ALA A 285 -0.53 9.91 3.01
CA ALA A 285 -1.61 9.11 2.42
C ALA A 285 -2.38 9.86 1.33
N TYR A 286 -3.12 9.10 0.53
CA TYR A 286 -4.10 9.63 -0.40
C TYR A 286 -5.38 10.07 0.34
N PHE A 287 -5.32 11.27 0.91
CA PHE A 287 -6.41 11.92 1.64
C PHE A 287 -7.53 12.38 0.68
N PRO A 288 -8.82 12.38 1.08
CA PRO A 288 -9.38 11.98 2.39
C PRO A 288 -9.66 10.49 2.54
N TYR A 289 -9.44 9.69 1.49
CA TYR A 289 -9.80 8.26 1.50
C TYR A 289 -8.95 7.42 2.44
N THR A 290 -7.67 7.75 2.56
CA THR A 290 -6.75 7.12 3.50
C THR A 290 -6.19 8.18 4.45
N ALA A 291 -6.15 7.85 5.74
CA ALA A 291 -5.49 8.64 6.76
C ALA A 291 -4.80 7.73 7.79
N TRP A 292 -3.96 8.32 8.63
CA TRP A 292 -3.20 7.62 9.67
C TRP A 292 -3.38 8.32 11.01
N SER A 293 -3.34 7.54 12.07
CA SER A 293 -3.06 8.00 13.43
C SER A 293 -1.73 7.40 13.90
N VAL A 294 -1.08 8.09 14.83
CA VAL A 294 0.14 7.62 15.50
C VAL A 294 -0.19 7.61 16.98
N LEU A 295 -0.08 6.44 17.61
CA LEU A 295 -0.71 6.15 18.88
C LEU A 295 0.31 5.74 19.95
N ASP A 296 0.08 6.14 21.20
CA ASP A 296 0.85 5.67 22.35
C ASP A 296 0.41 4.26 22.83
N GLU A 297 0.95 3.78 23.94
CA GLU A 297 0.58 2.49 24.54
C GLU A 297 -0.89 2.40 25.00
N HIS A 298 -1.55 3.55 25.21
CA HIS A 298 -2.95 3.67 25.59
C HIS A 298 -3.88 3.83 24.40
N ARG A 299 -3.33 3.80 23.17
CA ARG A 299 -4.03 4.03 21.90
C ARG A 299 -4.57 5.45 21.77
N GLU A 300 -3.94 6.41 22.42
CA GLU A 300 -4.23 7.83 22.28
C GLU A 300 -3.27 8.46 21.26
N GLN A 301 -3.73 9.51 20.58
CA GLN A 301 -2.94 10.17 19.55
C GLN A 301 -1.75 10.91 20.17
N VAL A 302 -0.53 10.54 19.79
CA VAL A 302 0.70 11.23 20.23
C VAL A 302 0.79 12.64 19.63
N GLY A 303 1.55 13.53 20.27
CA GLY A 303 1.89 14.86 19.78
C GLY A 303 2.76 14.86 18.53
N TYR A 304 2.93 16.04 17.91
CA TYR A 304 3.83 16.17 16.76
C TYR A 304 5.29 16.04 17.20
N GLY A 305 6.10 15.29 16.44
CA GLY A 305 7.48 14.95 16.77
C GLY A 305 7.61 13.73 17.68
N GLU A 306 6.51 13.19 18.19
CA GLU A 306 6.50 11.98 19.00
C GLU A 306 6.30 10.73 18.14
N ARG A 307 6.82 9.60 18.64
CA ARG A 307 6.81 8.30 17.96
C ARG A 307 5.76 7.40 18.60
N GLY A 308 5.08 6.61 17.78
CA GLY A 308 4.08 5.66 18.26
C GLY A 308 3.61 4.69 17.18
N LEU A 309 2.70 3.81 17.58
CA LEU A 309 2.08 2.79 16.73
C LEU A 309 1.26 3.45 15.62
N ILE A 310 1.43 2.97 14.38
CA ILE A 310 0.63 3.42 13.25
C ILE A 310 -0.72 2.70 13.24
N ALA A 311 -1.80 3.47 13.12
CA ALA A 311 -3.13 2.97 12.81
C ALA A 311 -3.62 3.59 11.49
N ILE A 312 -4.12 2.76 10.58
CA ILE A 312 -4.62 3.19 9.28
C ILE A 312 -6.14 3.31 9.28
N HIS A 313 -6.65 4.31 8.56
CA HIS A 313 -8.07 4.56 8.34
C HIS A 313 -8.32 4.58 6.84
N VAL A 314 -9.20 3.71 6.33
CA VAL A 314 -9.54 3.63 4.90
C VAL A 314 -11.04 3.79 4.76
N LEU A 315 -11.45 4.96 4.29
CA LEU A 315 -12.84 5.37 4.16
C LEU A 315 -13.11 5.72 2.70
N THR A 316 -13.60 4.75 1.95
CA THR A 316 -13.91 4.88 0.52
C THR A 316 -15.34 4.42 0.29
N PRO A 317 -15.99 4.75 -0.84
CA PRO A 317 -17.31 4.20 -1.16
C PRO A 317 -17.36 2.67 -1.23
N GLU A 318 -16.20 2.01 -1.38
CA GLU A 318 -16.07 0.57 -1.58
C GLU A 318 -15.74 -0.13 -0.25
N VAL A 319 -14.92 0.50 0.58
CA VAL A 319 -14.33 -0.07 1.78
C VAL A 319 -14.43 0.92 2.93
N PHE A 320 -15.03 0.46 4.03
CA PHE A 320 -14.96 1.12 5.32
C PHE A 320 -14.09 0.27 6.24
N LEU A 321 -12.88 0.75 6.53
CA LEU A 321 -11.96 0.22 7.53
C LEU A 321 -11.59 1.36 8.47
N PRO A 322 -12.38 1.57 9.53
CA PRO A 322 -12.23 2.72 10.41
C PRO A 322 -10.96 2.64 11.24
N VAL A 323 -10.41 1.45 11.50
CA VAL A 323 -9.10 1.27 12.12
C VAL A 323 -8.53 -0.09 11.73
N SER A 324 -7.24 -0.10 11.38
CA SER A 324 -6.40 -1.30 11.34
C SER A 324 -5.06 -0.95 11.98
N TYR A 325 -4.66 -1.70 13.00
CA TYR A 325 -3.38 -1.47 13.67
C TYR A 325 -2.27 -2.13 12.85
N GLU A 326 -1.27 -1.33 12.49
CA GLU A 326 -0.11 -1.83 11.77
C GLU A 326 0.87 -2.50 12.73
N ARG A 327 1.94 -3.09 12.19
CA ARG A 327 3.04 -3.64 12.99
C ARG A 327 4.25 -2.73 12.93
N ASP A 328 4.00 -1.44 12.74
CA ASP A 328 4.97 -0.43 12.44
C ASP A 328 4.72 0.80 13.32
N GLU A 329 5.81 1.47 13.68
CA GLU A 329 5.83 2.74 14.40
C GLU A 329 6.47 3.82 13.53
N ALA A 330 6.01 5.06 13.73
CA ALA A 330 6.56 6.22 13.05
C ALA A 330 6.47 7.46 13.91
N THR A 331 7.24 8.48 13.53
CA THR A 331 7.13 9.82 14.10
C THR A 331 5.96 10.55 13.45
N ARG A 332 5.07 11.14 14.26
CA ARG A 332 3.95 11.96 13.78
C ARG A 332 4.45 13.33 13.34
N ILE A 333 4.28 13.66 12.07
CA ILE A 333 4.70 14.94 11.50
C ILE A 333 3.48 15.75 11.06
N ARG A 334 3.49 17.05 11.36
CA ARG A 334 2.42 17.97 10.94
C ARG A 334 2.49 18.18 9.44
N PHE A 335 1.37 17.98 8.76
CA PHE A 335 1.22 18.44 7.38
C PHE A 335 1.01 19.96 7.34
N THR A 336 1.76 20.66 6.49
CA THR A 336 1.78 22.12 6.41
C THR A 336 1.12 22.68 5.14
N GLY A 337 0.65 21.81 4.23
CA GLY A 337 -0.12 22.22 3.05
C GLY A 337 -1.56 22.61 3.38
N GLU A 338 -2.28 23.06 2.35
CA GLU A 338 -3.66 23.57 2.49
C GLU A 338 -4.67 22.49 2.90
N GLU A 339 -4.53 21.27 2.36
CA GLU A 339 -5.42 20.13 2.63
C GLU A 339 -4.64 18.82 2.76
N GLY A 340 -4.82 18.09 3.87
CA GLY A 340 -4.18 16.79 4.05
C GLY A 340 -4.34 16.18 5.45
N THR A 341 -3.81 14.98 5.60
CA THR A 341 -3.63 14.29 6.88
C THR A 341 -2.20 14.48 7.40
N ASP A 342 -2.01 14.28 8.70
CA ASP A 342 -0.68 14.11 9.31
C ASP A 342 0.19 13.17 8.49
N LEU A 343 1.47 13.49 8.47
CA LEU A 343 2.52 12.72 7.82
C LEU A 343 3.12 11.72 8.81
N VAL A 344 3.65 10.62 8.28
CA VAL A 344 4.43 9.64 9.07
C VAL A 344 5.87 9.65 8.58
N GLN A 345 6.83 9.79 9.49
CA GLN A 345 8.26 9.83 9.18
C GLN A 345 9.01 8.68 9.85
N ASN A 346 10.03 8.16 9.17
CA ASN A 346 10.92 7.11 9.66
C ASN A 346 10.14 5.89 10.19
N VAL A 347 9.31 5.33 9.30
CA VAL A 347 8.50 4.13 9.59
C VAL A 347 9.43 2.94 9.82
N GLN A 348 9.25 2.24 10.93
CA GLN A 348 10.00 1.03 11.26
C GLN A 348 9.07 -0.04 11.86
N PRO A 349 9.37 -1.33 11.65
CA PRO A 349 8.63 -2.41 12.29
C PRO A 349 8.75 -2.30 13.82
N LEU A 350 7.68 -2.69 14.52
CA LEU A 350 7.72 -2.85 15.97
C LEU A 350 8.74 -3.92 16.38
N PRO A 351 9.51 -3.69 17.47
CA PRO A 351 10.36 -4.72 18.05
C PRO A 351 9.50 -5.92 18.50
N VAL A 352 9.83 -7.13 18.03
CA VAL A 352 9.18 -8.36 18.51
C VAL A 352 9.98 -8.89 19.70
N GLU A 353 9.39 -8.93 20.89
CA GLU A 353 10.02 -9.58 22.04
C GLU A 353 10.21 -11.08 21.77
N GLY A 354 11.45 -11.58 21.89
CA GLY A 354 11.77 -13.01 21.92
C GLY A 354 11.81 -13.74 20.57
N ALA A 355 11.65 -13.05 19.45
CA ALA A 355 11.91 -13.60 18.12
C ALA A 355 12.83 -12.64 17.37
N ALA A 356 13.91 -13.17 16.77
CA ALA A 356 14.63 -12.41 15.75
C ALA A 356 13.58 -11.97 14.73
N VAL A 357 13.39 -10.66 14.59
CA VAL A 357 12.59 -10.09 13.52
C VAL A 357 13.24 -10.63 12.25
N ILE A 358 12.59 -11.56 11.57
CA ILE A 358 12.97 -11.90 10.20
C ILE A 358 12.52 -10.70 9.39
N GLU A 359 13.36 -9.66 9.39
CA GLU A 359 13.24 -8.53 8.48
C GLU A 359 13.27 -9.07 7.06
N GLY A 360 12.34 -8.62 6.22
CA GLY A 360 12.50 -8.76 4.78
C GLY A 360 12.02 -10.05 4.12
N VAL A 361 10.84 -10.59 4.47
CA VAL A 361 9.98 -11.31 3.50
C VAL A 361 8.50 -11.10 3.86
N TYR A 362 7.94 -9.94 3.47
CA TYR A 362 6.48 -9.75 3.40
C TYR A 362 6.02 -9.72 1.95
#